data_AF-A0A3D3P0W3-F1
#
_entry.id   AF-A0A3D3P0W3-F1
#
_cell.length_a   1.000
_cell.length_b   1.000
_cell.length_c   1.000
_cell.angle_alpha   90.00
_cell.angle_beta   90.00
_cell.angle_gamma   90.00
#
_symmetry.space_group_name_H-M   'P 1'
#
loop_
_entity.id
_entity.type
_entity.pdbx_description
1 polymer ?
#
loop_
_entity_poly.entity_id
_entity_poly.type
_entity_poly.pdbx_seq_one_letter_code
_entity_poly.pdbx_strand_id
1 'polypeptide(L)'
;MKTPMLKHSRAGFTLIELLIVITIIALLFGLTIGGFTYAQRFANRSKTAATIKAVQSGLERYNTEFGEYPEPASPGDTISIQDKTYTVSGASMLYQAMSGDGYDAIKIAVPPANAGNPQSNGQVEADESRNTMITDMPKDIWRELEGRFFLIDGFSKPIQYVKALPQNLTGGAGANPTTINTHYDLWSYGEDEENTMSTSIESNAGGPLRQASEKWIKNW
;
A
#
# COMPACT_ATOMS: atom_id res chain seq x y z
N MET A 1 -32.73 32.34 -67.98
CA MET A 1 -33.38 31.98 -66.70
C MET A 1 -32.33 32.06 -65.59
N LYS A 2 -32.54 32.88 -64.55
CA LYS A 2 -31.61 32.99 -63.40
C LYS A 2 -32.30 32.38 -62.18
N THR A 3 -31.73 31.30 -61.64
CA THR A 3 -32.22 30.59 -60.46
C THR A 3 -31.88 31.41 -59.21
N PRO A 4 -32.84 31.68 -58.30
CA PRO A 4 -32.55 32.43 -57.09
C PRO A 4 -31.73 31.57 -56.12
N MET A 5 -30.56 32.07 -55.72
CA MET A 5 -29.74 31.46 -54.68
C MET A 5 -30.36 31.76 -53.31
N LEU A 6 -30.88 30.74 -52.63
CA LEU A 6 -31.38 30.84 -51.26
C LEU A 6 -30.22 31.18 -50.31
N LYS A 7 -30.19 32.43 -49.84
CA LYS A 7 -29.23 32.91 -48.86
C LYS A 7 -29.54 32.28 -47.51
N HIS A 8 -28.72 31.33 -47.07
CA HIS A 8 -28.78 30.80 -45.70
C HIS A 8 -28.41 31.92 -44.72
N SER A 9 -29.37 32.38 -43.94
CA SER A 9 -29.11 33.28 -42.80
C SER A 9 -28.31 32.51 -41.75
N ARG A 10 -27.07 32.94 -41.49
CA ARG A 10 -26.31 32.46 -40.34
C ARG A 10 -26.96 33.03 -39.08
N ALA A 11 -27.56 32.17 -38.26
CA ALA A 11 -28.01 32.54 -36.92
C ALA A 11 -26.77 32.90 -36.07
N GLY A 12 -26.79 34.07 -35.45
CA GLY A 12 -25.76 34.51 -34.52
C GLY A 12 -26.02 33.95 -33.12
N PHE A 13 -24.95 33.64 -32.40
CA PHE A 13 -25.02 33.19 -31.01
C PHE A 13 -25.31 34.37 -30.09
N THR A 14 -26.26 34.22 -29.17
CA THR A 14 -26.62 35.28 -28.22
C THR A 14 -25.75 35.22 -26.96
N LEU A 15 -25.57 36.36 -26.31
CA LEU A 15 -24.85 36.43 -25.02
C LEU A 15 -25.54 35.59 -23.93
N ILE A 16 -26.88 35.49 -23.98
CA ILE A 16 -27.64 34.71 -23.01
C ILE A 16 -27.46 33.20 -23.21
N GLU A 17 -27.37 32.73 -24.46
CA GLU A 17 -27.04 31.34 -24.75
C GLU A 17 -25.65 30.98 -24.24
N LEU A 18 -24.66 31.88 -24.40
CA LEU A 18 -23.33 31.67 -23.83
C LEU A 18 -23.37 31.60 -22.30
N LEU A 19 -24.12 32.50 -21.67
CA LEU A 19 -24.25 32.58 -20.21
C LEU A 19 -24.83 31.28 -19.64
N ILE A 20 -25.92 30.77 -20.21
CA ILE A 20 -26.56 29.54 -19.76
C ILE A 20 -25.60 28.35 -19.88
N VAL A 21 -24.86 28.25 -20.98
CA VAL A 21 -23.89 27.16 -21.20
C VAL A 21 -22.79 27.16 -20.14
N ILE A 22 -22.16 28.30 -19.87
CA ILE A 22 -21.12 28.37 -18.84
C ILE A 22 -21.68 28.11 -17.44
N THR A 23 -22.93 28.51 -17.15
CA THR A 23 -23.60 28.19 -15.88
C THR A 23 -23.83 26.70 -15.72
N ILE A 24 -24.32 26.01 -16.76
CA ILE A 24 -24.52 24.55 -16.74
C ILE A 24 -23.17 23.84 -16.58
N ILE A 25 -22.15 24.27 -17.31
CA ILE A 25 -20.80 23.70 -17.21
C ILE A 25 -20.24 23.87 -15.78
N ALA A 26 -20.33 25.07 -15.19
CA ALA A 26 -19.87 25.31 -13.83
C ALA A 26 -20.59 24.46 -12.79
N LEU A 27 -21.92 24.28 -12.94
CA LEU A 27 -22.72 23.42 -12.06
C LEU A 27 -22.30 21.94 -12.19
N LEU A 28 -22.12 21.44 -13.41
CA LEU A 28 -21.67 20.06 -13.64
C LEU A 28 -20.26 19.83 -13.12
N PHE A 29 -19.34 20.79 -13.29
CA PHE A 29 -17.98 20.69 -12.74
C PHE A 29 -17.99 20.56 -11.21
N GLY A 30 -18.81 21.35 -10.50
CA GLY A 30 -18.91 21.29 -9.04
C GLY A 30 -19.34 19.91 -8.53
N LEU A 31 -20.35 19.29 -9.16
CA LEU A 31 -20.81 17.95 -8.80
C LEU A 31 -19.77 16.87 -9.12
N THR A 32 -19.10 17.00 -10.25
CA THR A 32 -18.16 15.99 -10.75
C THR A 32 -16.91 15.86 -9.87
N ILE A 33 -16.33 16.98 -9.42
CA ILE A 33 -15.10 16.97 -8.61
C ILE A 33 -15.34 16.30 -7.24
N GLY A 34 -16.45 16.63 -6.56
CA GLY A 34 -16.78 16.05 -5.26
C GLY A 34 -16.94 14.53 -5.31
N GLY A 35 -17.69 14.02 -6.29
CA GLY A 35 -17.92 12.57 -6.45
C GLY A 35 -16.65 11.78 -6.78
N PHE A 36 -15.74 12.36 -7.57
CA PHE A 36 -14.49 11.70 -7.97
C PHE A 36 -13.59 11.40 -6.76
N THR A 37 -13.41 12.37 -5.86
CA THR A 37 -12.53 12.17 -4.68
C THR A 37 -13.04 11.08 -3.73
N TYR A 38 -14.36 11.00 -3.53
CA TYR A 38 -14.97 9.95 -2.71
C TYR A 38 -14.79 8.56 -3.35
N ALA A 39 -15.07 8.45 -4.65
CA ALA A 39 -14.89 7.20 -5.38
C ALA A 39 -13.44 6.72 -5.37
N GLN A 40 -12.47 7.63 -5.54
CA GLN A 40 -11.05 7.30 -5.48
C GLN A 40 -10.63 6.79 -4.09
N ARG A 41 -11.07 7.45 -3.01
CA ARG A 41 -10.77 7.01 -1.64
C ARG A 41 -11.35 5.63 -1.36
N PHE A 42 -12.59 5.39 -1.77
CA PHE A 42 -13.23 4.09 -1.64
C PHE A 42 -12.47 3.00 -2.41
N ALA A 43 -12.09 3.27 -3.66
CA ALA A 43 -11.30 2.36 -4.48
C ALA A 43 -9.95 2.05 -3.84
N ASN A 44 -9.24 3.07 -3.34
CA ASN A 44 -7.95 2.92 -2.66
C ASN A 44 -8.09 2.07 -1.39
N ARG A 45 -9.11 2.32 -0.54
CA ARG A 45 -9.37 1.49 0.65
C ARG A 45 -9.69 0.04 0.29
N SER A 46 -10.52 -0.18 -0.73
CA SER A 46 -10.88 -1.52 -1.20
C SER A 46 -9.65 -2.27 -1.70
N LYS A 47 -8.80 -1.60 -2.49
CA LYS A 47 -7.52 -2.13 -2.97
C LYS A 47 -6.60 -2.49 -1.80
N THR A 48 -6.41 -1.60 -0.84
CA THR A 48 -5.60 -1.88 0.36
C THR A 48 -6.11 -3.10 1.13
N ALA A 49 -7.43 -3.21 1.34
CA ALA A 49 -8.00 -4.36 2.04
C ALA A 49 -7.78 -5.68 1.27
N ALA A 50 -7.85 -5.65 -0.06
CA ALA A 50 -7.52 -6.81 -0.89
C ALA A 50 -6.03 -7.16 -0.82
N THR A 51 -5.14 -6.17 -0.89
CA THR A 51 -3.69 -6.38 -0.75
C THR A 51 -3.34 -6.98 0.61
N ILE A 52 -3.90 -6.45 1.70
CA ILE A 52 -3.68 -6.99 3.05
C ILE A 52 -4.09 -8.45 3.11
N LYS A 53 -5.27 -8.82 2.59
CA LYS A 53 -5.70 -10.23 2.55
C LYS A 53 -4.79 -11.13 1.72
N ALA A 54 -4.31 -10.64 0.59
CA ALA A 54 -3.37 -11.38 -0.25
C ALA A 54 -2.05 -11.63 0.49
N VAL A 55 -1.51 -10.60 1.14
CA VAL A 55 -0.30 -10.70 1.97
C VAL A 55 -0.52 -11.63 3.16
N GLN A 56 -1.67 -11.59 3.85
CA GLN A 56 -1.98 -12.55 4.91
C GLN A 56 -1.93 -13.97 4.39
N SER A 57 -2.58 -14.27 3.26
CA SER A 57 -2.52 -15.61 2.68
C SER A 57 -1.10 -16.02 2.28
N GLY A 58 -0.28 -15.09 1.80
CA GLY A 58 1.12 -15.35 1.48
C GLY A 58 1.98 -15.57 2.73
N LEU A 59 1.71 -14.85 3.83
CA LEU A 59 2.37 -15.05 5.12
C LEU A 59 2.06 -16.42 5.72
N GLU A 60 0.82 -16.91 5.60
CA GLU A 60 0.48 -18.27 6.04
C GLU A 60 1.22 -19.34 5.21
N ARG A 61 1.35 -19.13 3.90
CA ARG A 61 2.17 -20.00 3.03
C ARG A 61 3.63 -19.97 3.41
N TYR A 62 4.17 -18.77 3.64
CA TYR A 62 5.55 -18.57 4.08
C TYR A 62 5.82 -19.31 5.39
N ASN A 63 4.93 -19.17 6.38
CA ASN A 63 5.05 -19.88 7.66
C ASN A 63 4.93 -21.40 7.49
N THR A 64 4.11 -21.88 6.55
CA THR A 64 4.01 -23.32 6.23
C THR A 64 5.31 -23.86 5.62
N GLU A 65 5.99 -23.07 4.79
CA GLU A 65 7.21 -23.47 4.10
C GLU A 65 8.47 -23.36 4.97
N PHE A 66 8.60 -22.26 5.71
CA PHE A 66 9.80 -21.93 6.50
C PHE A 66 9.63 -22.15 8.00
N GLY A 67 8.42 -22.46 8.48
CA GLY A 67 8.14 -22.74 9.90
C GLY A 67 8.06 -21.50 10.80
N GLU A 68 8.26 -20.30 10.24
CA GLU A 68 8.08 -19.04 10.94
C GLU A 68 7.64 -17.92 10.00
N TYR A 69 7.02 -16.88 10.56
CA TYR A 69 6.78 -15.63 9.83
C TYR A 69 8.09 -14.87 9.60
N PRO A 70 8.20 -14.13 8.49
CA PRO A 70 9.44 -13.43 8.18
C PRO A 70 9.64 -12.21 9.08
N GLU A 71 10.90 -11.84 9.29
CA GLU A 71 11.33 -10.69 10.10
C GLU A 71 12.23 -9.79 9.22
N PRO A 72 12.14 -8.45 9.30
CA PRO A 72 13.01 -7.57 8.53
C PRO A 72 14.48 -7.70 8.96
N ALA A 73 15.39 -7.80 7.99
CA ALA A 73 16.84 -7.84 8.24
C ALA A 73 17.38 -6.53 8.85
N SER A 74 16.80 -5.40 8.45
CA SER A 74 17.18 -4.06 8.90
C SER A 74 15.96 -3.35 9.52
N PRO A 75 15.62 -3.64 10.81
CA PRO A 75 14.52 -2.95 11.49
C PRO A 75 14.74 -1.43 11.55
N GLY A 76 13.69 -0.66 11.26
CA GLY A 76 13.75 0.80 11.33
C GLY A 76 14.32 1.47 10.08
N ASP A 77 14.51 0.74 8.98
CA ASP A 77 14.80 1.35 7.68
C ASP A 77 13.64 2.26 7.24
N THR A 78 13.96 3.44 6.73
CA THR A 78 12.98 4.49 6.39
C THR A 78 13.17 5.04 4.99
N ILE A 79 12.08 5.60 4.44
CA ILE A 79 12.08 6.28 3.15
C ILE A 79 11.18 7.52 3.21
N SER A 80 11.55 8.55 2.45
CA SER A 80 10.78 9.79 2.34
C SER A 80 9.93 9.78 1.07
N ILE A 81 8.61 9.91 1.23
CA ILE A 81 7.65 10.01 0.12
C ILE A 81 6.82 11.26 0.36
N GLN A 82 6.84 12.22 -0.59
CA GLN A 82 6.06 13.46 -0.53
C GLN A 82 6.23 14.19 0.82
N ASP A 83 7.49 14.46 1.20
CA ASP A 83 7.90 15.14 2.44
C ASP A 83 7.53 14.41 3.75
N LYS A 84 7.14 13.13 3.67
CA LYS A 84 6.81 12.30 4.83
C LYS A 84 7.70 11.09 4.93
N THR A 85 8.11 10.77 6.14
CA THR A 85 8.93 9.60 6.43
C THR A 85 8.04 8.40 6.74
N TYR A 86 8.36 7.28 6.12
CA TYR A 86 7.72 5.99 6.33
C TYR A 86 8.77 4.95 6.72
N THR A 87 8.43 4.07 7.66
CA THR A 87 9.19 2.85 7.88
C THR A 87 8.90 1.89 6.71
N VAL A 88 9.96 1.39 6.08
CA VAL A 88 9.87 0.54 4.90
C VAL A 88 10.43 -0.86 5.14
N SER A 89 11.14 -1.09 6.25
CA SER A 89 11.76 -2.37 6.57
C SER A 89 10.80 -3.57 6.44
N GLY A 90 9.59 -3.45 7.00
CA GLY A 90 8.55 -4.47 6.88
C GLY A 90 8.01 -4.61 5.46
N ALA A 91 7.82 -3.48 4.75
CA ALA A 91 7.29 -3.45 3.39
C ALA A 91 8.24 -4.08 2.36
N SER A 92 9.54 -3.80 2.47
CA SER A 92 10.59 -4.37 1.60
C SER A 92 10.78 -5.85 1.87
N MET A 93 10.82 -6.23 3.15
CA MET A 93 10.86 -7.64 3.54
C MET A 93 9.66 -8.40 2.98
N LEU A 94 8.45 -7.86 3.14
CA LEU A 94 7.24 -8.48 2.60
C LEU A 94 7.27 -8.59 1.08
N TYR A 95 7.84 -7.60 0.37
CA TYR A 95 8.00 -7.70 -1.07
C TYR A 95 8.78 -8.96 -1.43
N GLN A 96 9.99 -9.11 -0.88
CA GLN A 96 10.87 -10.25 -1.16
C GLN A 96 10.25 -11.58 -0.70
N ALA A 97 9.65 -11.60 0.50
CA ALA A 97 9.01 -12.81 1.02
C ALA A 97 7.82 -13.26 0.17
N MET A 98 7.13 -12.33 -0.50
CA MET A 98 5.96 -12.64 -1.32
C MET A 98 6.30 -12.91 -2.79
N SER A 99 7.22 -12.14 -3.37
CA SER A 99 7.64 -12.27 -4.78
C SER A 99 8.67 -13.37 -4.98
N GLY A 100 9.52 -13.62 -3.99
CA GLY A 100 10.71 -14.46 -4.10
C GLY A 100 11.91 -13.75 -4.76
N ASP A 101 11.76 -12.51 -5.24
CA ASP A 101 12.84 -11.70 -5.83
C ASP A 101 13.71 -11.10 -4.73
N GLY A 102 14.94 -11.59 -4.60
CA GLY A 102 15.83 -11.24 -3.49
C GLY A 102 15.46 -11.85 -2.14
N TYR A 103 16.40 -11.75 -1.20
CA TYR A 103 16.19 -12.16 0.20
C TYR A 103 16.96 -11.31 1.23
N ASP A 104 17.68 -10.27 0.81
CA ASP A 104 18.50 -9.41 1.68
C ASP A 104 17.69 -8.53 2.64
N ALA A 105 16.40 -8.29 2.36
CA ALA A 105 15.49 -7.61 3.28
C ALA A 105 14.89 -8.55 4.34
N ILE A 106 15.02 -9.86 4.17
CA ILE A 106 14.53 -10.87 5.09
C ILE A 106 15.66 -11.29 6.03
N LYS A 107 15.38 -11.27 7.34
CA LYS A 107 16.32 -11.79 8.34
C LYS A 107 16.37 -13.31 8.25
N ILE A 108 17.44 -13.82 7.64
CA ILE A 108 17.66 -15.25 7.44
C ILE A 108 18.98 -15.64 8.11
N ALA A 109 18.97 -16.71 8.91
CA ALA A 109 20.18 -17.22 9.56
C ALA A 109 21.11 -17.94 8.57
N VAL A 110 20.54 -18.77 7.68
CA VAL A 110 21.25 -19.48 6.61
C VAL A 110 20.38 -19.44 5.35
N PRO A 111 20.81 -18.81 4.24
CA PRO A 111 20.05 -18.78 3.01
C PRO A 111 19.93 -20.19 2.39
N PRO A 112 18.81 -20.50 1.72
CA PRO A 112 18.67 -21.78 1.03
C PRO A 112 19.73 -21.94 -0.07
N ALA A 113 20.17 -23.17 -0.34
CA ALA A 113 21.26 -23.46 -1.28
C ALA A 113 21.01 -22.96 -2.72
N ASN A 114 19.76 -22.68 -3.07
CA ASN A 114 19.33 -22.15 -4.38
C ASN A 114 18.48 -20.89 -4.20
N ALA A 115 18.87 -20.00 -3.29
CA ALA A 115 18.11 -18.78 -2.97
C ALA A 115 18.07 -17.74 -4.10
N GLY A 116 18.85 -17.93 -5.18
CA GLY A 116 19.01 -16.92 -6.23
C GLY A 116 19.91 -15.76 -5.79
N ASN A 117 19.69 -14.59 -6.38
CA ASN A 117 20.42 -13.37 -6.05
C ASN A 117 19.91 -12.83 -4.69
N PRO A 118 20.80 -12.46 -3.74
CA PRO A 118 20.36 -11.81 -2.50
C PRO A 118 19.60 -10.51 -2.73
N GLN A 119 19.99 -9.72 -3.73
CA GLN A 119 19.44 -8.39 -3.95
C GLN A 119 18.26 -8.45 -4.90
N SER A 120 17.15 -7.84 -4.47
CA SER A 120 15.99 -7.68 -5.34
C SER A 120 16.29 -6.76 -6.52
N ASN A 121 15.86 -7.17 -7.71
CA ASN A 121 16.04 -6.40 -8.95
C ASN A 121 14.71 -6.08 -9.66
N GLY A 122 13.57 -6.45 -9.06
CA GLY A 122 12.23 -6.26 -9.59
C GLY A 122 11.78 -7.36 -10.55
N GLN A 123 12.57 -8.42 -10.75
CA GLN A 123 12.31 -9.53 -11.66
C GLN A 123 12.58 -10.87 -10.96
N VAL A 124 11.57 -11.74 -10.94
CA VAL A 124 11.74 -13.09 -10.38
C VAL A 124 12.51 -13.95 -11.38
N GLU A 125 13.70 -14.39 -10.98
CA GLU A 125 14.56 -15.28 -11.75
C GLU A 125 14.13 -16.75 -11.61
N ALA A 126 14.69 -17.63 -12.46
CA ALA A 126 14.30 -19.05 -12.47
C ALA A 126 14.57 -19.76 -11.13
N ASP A 127 15.67 -19.40 -10.46
CA ASP A 127 16.04 -19.96 -9.16
C ASP A 127 15.16 -19.42 -8.03
N GLU A 128 14.74 -18.15 -8.13
CA GLU A 128 13.88 -17.43 -7.18
C GLU A 128 12.41 -17.85 -7.23
N SER A 129 11.94 -18.27 -8.41
CA SER A 129 10.53 -18.67 -8.64
C SER A 129 10.01 -19.77 -7.70
N ARG A 130 10.93 -20.49 -7.05
CA ARG A 130 10.62 -21.53 -6.05
C ARG A 130 10.14 -20.95 -4.72
N ASN A 131 10.57 -19.73 -4.40
CA ASN A 131 10.30 -19.05 -3.14
C ASN A 131 9.11 -18.08 -3.25
N THR A 132 8.44 -18.03 -4.40
CA THR A 132 7.33 -17.11 -4.66
C THR A 132 6.05 -17.56 -3.94
N MET A 133 5.58 -16.76 -2.98
CA MET A 133 4.32 -17.01 -2.25
C MET A 133 3.09 -16.48 -2.98
N ILE A 134 3.27 -15.41 -3.77
CA ILE A 134 2.25 -14.78 -4.61
C ILE A 134 2.73 -14.85 -6.06
N THR A 135 2.27 -15.88 -6.80
CA THR A 135 2.74 -16.21 -8.15
C THR A 135 2.61 -15.07 -9.16
N ASP A 136 1.53 -14.28 -9.07
CA ASP A 136 1.30 -13.13 -9.94
C ASP A 136 1.07 -11.89 -9.08
N MET A 137 2.16 -11.22 -8.68
CA MET A 137 2.07 -9.98 -7.93
C MET A 137 1.72 -8.80 -8.85
N PRO A 138 0.54 -8.18 -8.73
CA PRO A 138 0.20 -7.03 -9.57
C PRO A 138 1.20 -5.88 -9.37
N LYS A 139 1.61 -5.22 -10.45
CA LYS A 139 2.49 -4.02 -10.40
C LYS A 139 1.92 -2.88 -9.56
N ASP A 140 0.63 -2.96 -9.29
CA ASP A 140 -0.17 -2.01 -8.56
C ASP A 140 -0.02 -2.09 -7.04
N ILE A 141 0.61 -3.15 -6.51
CA ILE A 141 0.76 -3.41 -5.07
C ILE A 141 2.20 -3.35 -4.60
N TRP A 142 3.13 -2.97 -5.47
CA TRP A 142 4.54 -2.73 -5.13
C TRP A 142 5.08 -1.55 -5.93
N ARG A 143 6.20 -0.99 -5.48
CA ARG A 143 6.95 0.02 -6.23
C ARG A 143 8.43 -0.04 -5.90
N GLU A 144 9.22 0.57 -6.76
CA GLU A 144 10.62 0.87 -6.51
C GLU A 144 10.75 2.34 -6.09
N LEU A 145 11.60 2.59 -5.08
CA LEU A 145 12.08 3.94 -4.76
C LEU A 145 13.47 3.83 -4.12
N GLU A 146 14.42 4.65 -4.58
CA GLU A 146 15.81 4.64 -4.10
C GLU A 146 16.49 3.25 -4.19
N GLY A 147 16.17 2.47 -5.23
CA GLY A 147 16.70 1.11 -5.41
C GLY A 147 16.12 0.07 -4.44
N ARG A 148 15.07 0.41 -3.70
CA ARG A 148 14.35 -0.52 -2.80
C ARG A 148 12.98 -0.85 -3.38
N PHE A 149 12.68 -2.14 -3.45
CA PHE A 149 11.35 -2.65 -3.81
C PHE A 149 10.55 -2.96 -2.55
N PHE A 150 9.32 -2.46 -2.48
CA PHE A 150 8.47 -2.67 -1.32
C PHE A 150 6.98 -2.68 -1.68
N LEU A 151 6.19 -3.36 -0.86
CA LEU A 151 4.74 -3.39 -1.01
C LEU A 151 4.10 -2.06 -0.64
N ILE A 152 3.09 -1.68 -1.42
CA ILE A 152 2.31 -0.46 -1.22
C ILE A 152 0.82 -0.76 -1.09
N ASP A 153 0.15 0.14 -0.38
CA ASP A 153 -1.29 0.17 -0.27
C ASP A 153 -1.95 0.89 -1.47
N GLY A 154 -3.28 0.95 -1.49
CA GLY A 154 -4.03 1.69 -2.51
C GLY A 154 -3.80 3.20 -2.51
N PHE A 155 -3.14 3.75 -1.48
CA PHE A 155 -2.75 5.16 -1.37
C PHE A 155 -1.29 5.40 -1.76
N SER A 156 -0.61 4.39 -2.33
CA SER A 156 0.80 4.43 -2.72
C SER A 156 1.79 4.61 -1.56
N LYS A 157 1.36 4.27 -0.33
CA LYS A 157 2.19 4.29 0.88
C LYS A 157 2.69 2.89 1.20
N PRO A 158 3.86 2.73 1.85
CA PRO A 158 4.37 1.41 2.22
C PRO A 158 3.43 0.70 3.22
N ILE A 159 3.17 -0.58 2.98
CA ILE A 159 2.43 -1.42 3.94
C ILE A 159 3.31 -1.68 5.16
N GLN A 160 2.72 -1.60 6.35
CA GLN A 160 3.43 -1.76 7.60
C GLN A 160 3.25 -3.17 8.16
N TYR A 161 4.34 -3.73 8.68
CA TYR A 161 4.37 -5.09 9.21
C TYR A 161 5.31 -5.20 10.40
N VAL A 162 4.87 -5.91 11.44
CA VAL A 162 5.68 -6.27 12.59
C VAL A 162 5.39 -7.72 12.99
N LYS A 163 6.44 -8.54 13.11
CA LYS A 163 6.36 -9.91 13.66
C LYS A 163 6.25 -9.84 15.19
N ALA A 164 5.38 -10.65 15.77
CA ALA A 164 5.27 -10.77 17.22
C ALA A 164 6.52 -11.45 17.80
N LEU A 165 7.03 -10.93 18.92
CA LEU A 165 8.12 -11.57 19.63
C LEU A 165 7.63 -12.84 20.35
N PRO A 166 8.45 -13.90 20.45
CA PRO A 166 8.08 -15.10 21.21
C PRO A 166 7.80 -14.77 22.68
N GLN A 167 6.58 -15.07 23.16
CA GLN A 167 6.18 -14.89 24.57
C GLN A 167 7.03 -15.70 25.58
N ASN A 168 7.90 -16.60 25.13
CA ASN A 168 8.79 -17.39 26.00
C ASN A 168 10.23 -16.84 26.11
N LEU A 169 10.61 -15.80 25.36
CA LEU A 169 11.83 -15.02 25.66
C LEU A 169 11.56 -13.97 26.77
N THR A 170 10.29 -13.79 27.13
CA THR A 170 9.79 -13.04 28.27
C THR A 170 9.75 -13.92 29.53
N GLY A 171 10.92 -14.38 29.98
CA GLY A 171 11.11 -14.94 31.32
C GLY A 171 11.01 -13.91 32.46
N GLY A 172 10.22 -12.85 32.29
CA GLY A 172 10.02 -11.82 33.27
C GLY A 172 8.75 -11.04 32.96
N ALA A 173 7.84 -10.97 33.93
CA ALA A 173 6.70 -10.07 33.90
C ALA A 173 7.18 -8.63 33.66
N GLY A 174 7.11 -8.14 32.42
CA GLY A 174 7.53 -6.76 32.12
C GLY A 174 7.97 -6.41 30.70
N ALA A 175 8.11 -7.32 29.73
CA ALA A 175 8.32 -6.85 28.35
C ALA A 175 6.98 -6.48 27.72
N ASN A 176 6.87 -5.22 27.29
CA ASN A 176 5.66 -4.73 26.64
C ASN A 176 5.49 -5.44 25.29
N PRO A 177 4.25 -5.85 24.94
CA PRO A 177 3.97 -6.46 23.65
C PRO A 177 4.32 -5.48 22.52
N THR A 178 5.01 -5.98 21.48
CA THR A 178 5.35 -5.20 20.28
C THR A 178 4.24 -5.22 19.24
N THR A 179 3.30 -6.17 19.36
CA THR A 179 2.15 -6.37 18.48
C THR A 179 0.86 -6.52 19.29
N ILE A 180 -0.26 -6.24 18.63
CA ILE A 180 -1.62 -6.46 19.14
C ILE A 180 -2.00 -7.93 18.97
N ASN A 181 -1.68 -8.53 17.81
CA ASN A 181 -1.90 -9.95 17.57
C ASN A 181 -0.74 -10.80 18.08
N THR A 182 -1.00 -12.10 18.23
CA THR A 182 -0.03 -13.10 18.74
C THR A 182 1.06 -13.48 17.75
N HIS A 183 0.84 -13.30 16.45
CA HIS A 183 1.76 -13.75 15.40
C HIS A 183 2.43 -12.61 14.65
N TYR A 184 1.63 -11.69 14.13
CA TYR A 184 2.09 -10.50 13.43
C TYR A 184 0.96 -9.47 13.34
N ASP A 185 1.35 -8.21 13.17
CA ASP A 185 0.45 -7.13 12.79
C ASP A 185 0.79 -6.65 11.39
N LEU A 186 -0.25 -6.39 10.62
CA LEU A 186 -0.20 -5.91 9.24
C LEU A 186 -1.21 -4.77 9.09
N TRP A 187 -0.74 -3.59 8.70
CA TRP A 187 -1.61 -2.44 8.55
C TRP A 187 -1.15 -1.47 7.45
N SER A 188 -2.07 -0.59 7.08
CA SER A 188 -1.82 0.58 6.24
C SER A 188 -2.36 1.81 6.96
N TYR A 189 -1.62 2.91 6.89
CA TYR A 189 -2.06 4.21 7.42
C TYR A 189 -3.30 4.76 6.69
N GLY A 190 -3.60 4.25 5.48
CA GLY A 190 -4.75 4.66 4.69
C GLY A 190 -4.73 6.16 4.39
N GLU A 191 -5.78 6.85 4.82
CA GLU A 191 -5.91 8.31 4.69
C GLU A 191 -5.10 9.09 5.73
N ASP A 192 -4.52 8.43 6.73
CA ASP A 192 -3.68 9.10 7.73
C ASP A 192 -2.34 9.53 7.13
N GLU A 193 -1.98 10.75 7.49
CA GLU A 193 -0.95 11.54 6.87
C GLU A 193 -0.03 12.18 7.91
N GLU A 194 -0.36 12.06 9.19
CA GLU A 194 0.40 12.66 10.30
C GLU A 194 1.20 11.59 11.05
N ASN A 195 0.64 10.39 11.22
CA ASN A 195 1.22 9.33 12.06
C ASN A 195 1.87 8.22 11.22
N THR A 196 2.61 8.60 10.18
CA THR A 196 3.17 7.71 9.14
C THR A 196 4.32 6.82 9.60
N MET A 197 4.71 6.91 10.87
CA MET A 197 5.72 6.07 11.51
C MET A 197 5.18 5.36 12.76
N SER A 198 3.91 5.57 13.12
CA SER A 198 3.35 4.98 14.32
C SER A 198 3.21 3.48 14.19
N THR A 199 3.46 2.79 15.30
CA THR A 199 3.43 1.32 15.39
C THR A 199 2.02 0.81 15.70
N SER A 200 1.81 -0.50 15.55
CA SER A 200 0.52 -1.11 15.85
C SER A 200 0.13 -0.95 17.31
N ILE A 201 1.06 -1.16 18.26
CA ILE A 201 0.78 -1.05 19.70
C ILE A 201 0.39 0.36 20.13
N GLU A 202 0.97 1.39 19.49
CA GLU A 202 0.65 2.80 19.75
C GLU A 202 -0.81 3.14 19.42
N SER A 203 -1.44 2.40 18.52
CA SER A 203 -2.86 2.61 18.19
C SER A 203 -3.80 2.32 19.38
N ASN A 204 -3.35 1.54 20.36
CA ASN A 204 -4.11 1.23 21.58
C ASN A 204 -3.88 2.23 22.73
N ALA A 205 -2.88 3.09 22.64
CA ALA A 205 -2.45 3.97 23.74
C ALA A 205 -3.44 5.11 24.09
N GLY A 206 -4.54 5.24 23.34
CA GLY A 206 -5.54 6.30 23.52
C GLY A 206 -5.14 7.64 22.89
N GLY A 207 -5.94 8.68 23.09
CA GLY A 207 -5.64 10.03 22.60
C GLY A 207 -5.79 10.24 21.08
N PRO A 208 -5.08 11.23 20.50
CA PRO A 208 -5.18 11.58 19.07
C PRO A 208 -4.83 10.43 18.12
N LEU A 209 -3.87 9.57 18.50
CA LEU A 209 -3.45 8.41 17.73
C LEU A 209 -4.55 7.36 17.58
N ARG A 210 -5.37 7.15 18.61
CA ARG A 210 -6.49 6.21 18.55
C ARG A 210 -7.51 6.64 17.49
N GLN A 211 -7.82 7.94 17.42
CA GLN A 211 -8.72 8.51 16.40
C GLN A 211 -8.10 8.44 15.01
N ALA A 212 -6.81 8.74 14.89
CA ALA A 212 -6.09 8.60 13.62
C ALA A 212 -6.10 7.15 13.12
N SER A 213 -5.97 6.19 14.04
CA SER A 213 -5.98 4.77 13.73
C SER A 213 -7.33 4.25 13.19
N GLU A 214 -8.44 4.98 13.35
CA GLU A 214 -9.72 4.63 12.72
C GLU A 214 -9.67 4.79 11.19
N LYS A 215 -8.72 5.60 10.69
CA LYS A 215 -8.49 5.76 9.25
C LYS A 215 -7.63 4.64 8.67
N TRP A 216 -6.91 3.91 9.51
CA TRP A 216 -6.01 2.84 9.10
C TRP A 216 -6.81 1.60 8.68
N ILE A 217 -6.19 0.76 7.87
CA ILE A 217 -6.73 -0.53 7.46
C ILE A 217 -5.81 -1.59 8.06
N LYS A 218 -6.37 -2.49 8.88
CA LYS A 218 -5.63 -3.32 9.82
C LYS A 218 -6.08 -4.79 9.71
N ASN A 219 -5.25 -5.71 10.20
CA ASN A 219 -5.62 -7.12 10.33
C ASN A 219 -6.27 -7.50 11.68
N TRP A 220 -6.60 -6.53 12.54
CA TRP A 220 -7.33 -6.69 13.79
C TRP A 220 -8.52 -5.73 13.89
#